data_AF-A0A1V6CLV6-F1
#
_entry.id   AF-A0A1V6CLV6-F1
#
_cell.length_a   1.000
_cell.length_b   1.000
_cell.length_c   1.000
_cell.angle_alpha   90.00
_cell.angle_beta   90.00
_cell.angle_gamma   90.00
#
_symmetry.space_group_name_H-M   'P 1'
#
loop_
_entity.id
_entity.type
_entity.pdbx_description
1 polymer ?
#
loop_
_entity_poly.entity_id
_entity_poly.type
_entity_poly.pdbx_seq_one_letter_code
_entity_poly.pdbx_strand_id
1 'polypeptide(L)' 'MIKNEIKSNSGIGKKAKGRGELVRHRRGERLTLKEAVLANCYECMGGYTDGLCDCEIPDCPLYQFMPYKESKREGAEHHE' A
#
# COMPACT_ATOMS: atom_id res chain seq x y z
N MET A 1 -19.01 -17.33 -1.25
CA MET A 1 -17.85 -17.13 -0.37
C MET A 1 -16.59 -17.14 -1.23
N ILE A 2 -16.07 -15.97 -1.61
CA ILE A 2 -14.89 -15.87 -2.48
C ILE A 2 -13.63 -16.09 -1.61
N LYS A 3 -13.03 -17.27 -1.70
CA LYS A 3 -11.72 -17.55 -1.11
C LYS A 3 -10.63 -17.00 -2.04
N ASN A 4 -10.30 -15.71 -1.92
CA ASN A 4 -9.14 -15.14 -2.61
C ASN A 4 -7.90 -15.30 -1.73
N GLU A 5 -7.13 -16.35 -2.04
CA GLU A 5 -5.87 -16.68 -1.41
C GLU A 5 -4.84 -15.57 -1.67
N ILE A 6 -4.50 -14.82 -0.63
CA ILE A 6 -3.34 -13.92 -0.63
C ILE A 6 -2.11 -14.83 -0.48
N LYS A 7 -1.63 -15.40 -1.58
CA LYS A 7 -0.41 -16.21 -1.58
C LYS A 7 0.80 -15.33 -1.26
N SER A 8 1.62 -15.88 -0.37
CA SER A 8 2.83 -15.32 0.22
C SER A 8 3.74 -14.61 -0.79
N ASN A 9 4.15 -13.38 -0.49
CA ASN A 9 5.37 -12.80 -1.07
C ASN A 9 6.32 -12.28 0.04
N SER A 10 7.61 -12.48 -0.16
CA SER A 10 8.68 -12.40 0.85
C SER A 10 8.94 -10.96 1.38
N GLY A 11 9.37 -10.87 2.65
CA GLY A 11 10.10 -9.71 3.20
C GLY A 11 9.29 -8.46 3.55
N ILE A 12 8.99 -7.61 2.57
CA ILE A 12 8.64 -6.18 2.79
C ILE A 12 7.15 -5.92 2.58
N GLY A 13 6.58 -6.41 1.47
CA GLY A 13 5.16 -6.22 1.14
C GLY A 13 4.19 -6.75 2.20
N LYS A 14 4.56 -7.77 2.98
CA LYS A 14 3.73 -8.28 4.09
C LYS A 14 3.49 -7.25 5.19
N LYS A 15 4.43 -6.34 5.41
CA LYS A 15 4.38 -5.31 6.46
C LYS A 15 3.98 -3.93 5.91
N ALA A 16 3.75 -3.81 4.60
CA ALA A 16 3.39 -2.54 4.01
C ALA A 16 1.98 -2.10 4.44
N LYS A 17 1.79 -0.79 4.55
CA LYS A 17 0.49 -0.18 4.85
C LYS A 17 -0.51 -0.53 3.75
N GLY A 18 -1.77 -0.75 4.12
CA GLY A 18 -2.85 -1.06 3.17
C GLY A 18 -3.10 -2.55 2.96
N ARG A 19 -2.16 -3.43 3.31
CA ARG A 19 -2.35 -4.88 3.16
C ARG A 19 -3.55 -5.37 3.97
N GLY A 20 -3.60 -5.01 5.26
CA GLY A 20 -4.65 -5.46 6.17
C GLY A 20 -6.02 -4.92 5.77
N GLU A 21 -6.04 -3.65 5.38
CA GLU A 21 -7.21 -2.95 4.89
C GLU A 21 -7.73 -3.60 3.60
N LEU A 22 -6.85 -3.95 2.66
CA LEU A 22 -7.23 -4.67 1.44
C LEU A 22 -7.80 -6.05 1.75
N VAL A 23 -7.23 -6.78 2.72
CA VAL A 23 -7.77 -8.07 3.17
C VAL A 23 -9.19 -7.90 3.72
N ARG A 24 -9.41 -6.91 4.59
CA ARG A 24 -10.71 -6.60 5.18
C ARG A 24 -11.73 -6.20 4.11
N HIS A 25 -11.35 -5.34 3.17
CA HIS A 25 -12.20 -4.95 2.05
C HIS A 25 -12.62 -6.16 1.21
N ARG A 26 -11.67 -7.05 0.86
CA ARG A 26 -11.95 -8.28 0.11
C ARG A 26 -12.82 -9.28 0.88
N ARG A 27 -12.86 -9.20 2.21
CA ARG A 27 -13.80 -9.95 3.06
C ARG A 27 -15.20 -9.32 3.12
N GLY A 28 -15.41 -8.15 2.50
CA GLY A 28 -16.65 -7.39 2.55
C GLY A 28 -16.80 -6.54 3.80
N GLU A 29 -15.74 -6.35 4.59
CA GLU A 29 -15.77 -5.50 5.76
C GLU A 29 -15.73 -4.02 5.36
N ARG A 30 -16.38 -3.18 6.16
CA ARG A 30 -16.39 -1.73 5.96
C ARG A 30 -15.05 -1.13 6.36
N LEU A 31 -14.51 -0.29 5.48
CA LEU A 31 -13.33 0.53 5.73
C LEU A 31 -13.73 1.99 5.97
N THR A 32 -12.93 2.69 6.77
CA THR A 32 -12.90 4.14 6.79
C THR A 32 -12.28 4.68 5.49
N LEU A 33 -12.47 5.98 5.21
CA LEU A 33 -11.89 6.62 4.02
C LEU A 33 -10.37 6.43 3.96
N LYS A 34 -9.67 6.65 5.08
CA LYS A 34 -8.22 6.51 5.14
C LYS A 34 -7.76 5.07 4.89
N GLU A 35 -8.44 4.10 5.50
CA GLU A 35 -8.14 2.68 5.27
C GLU A 35 -8.36 2.27 3.81
N ALA A 36 -9.42 2.77 3.17
CA ALA A 36 -9.69 2.51 1.76
C ALA A 36 -8.59 3.07 0.84
N VAL A 37 -8.10 4.27 1.11
CA VAL A 37 -6.96 4.85 0.39
C VAL A 37 -5.71 3.98 0.54
N LEU A 38 -5.40 3.54 1.77
CA LEU A 38 -4.25 2.66 2.02
C LEU A 38 -4.38 1.32 1.27
N ALA A 39 -5.56 0.69 1.34
CA ALA A 39 -5.85 -0.55 0.60
C ALA A 39 -5.64 -0.37 -0.91
N ASN A 40 -6.13 0.73 -1.47
CA ASN A 40 -5.97 1.05 -2.89
C ASN A 40 -4.50 1.26 -3.26
N CYS A 41 -3.73 2.03 -2.48
CA CYS A 41 -2.31 2.22 -2.76
C CYS A 41 -1.54 0.90 -2.67
N TYR A 42 -1.87 0.02 -1.72
CA TYR A 42 -1.26 -1.31 -1.63
C TYR A 42 -1.57 -2.17 -2.86
N GLU A 43 -2.81 -2.18 -3.34
CA GLU A 43 -3.18 -2.92 -4.55
C GLU A 43 -2.53 -2.32 -5.81
N CYS A 44 -2.57 -1.00 -5.97
CA CYS A 44 -2.01 -0.27 -7.10
C CYS A 44 -0.50 -0.48 -7.24
N MET A 45 0.24 -0.52 -6.12
CA MET A 45 1.68 -0.74 -6.08
C MET A 45 2.06 -2.23 -6.09
N GLY A 46 1.14 -3.12 -6.50
CA GLY A 46 1.42 -4.55 -6.58
C GLY A 46 1.78 -5.20 -5.23
N GLY A 47 1.39 -4.58 -4.11
CA GLY A 47 1.76 -5.02 -2.77
C GLY A 47 3.17 -4.65 -2.33
N TYR A 48 3.81 -3.67 -2.98
CA TYR A 48 5.15 -3.17 -2.63
C TYR A 48 6.21 -4.28 -2.62
N THR A 49 6.17 -5.14 -3.64
CA THR A 49 7.08 -6.29 -3.75
C THR A 49 8.50 -5.90 -4.15
N ASP A 50 8.63 -4.73 -4.77
CA ASP A 50 9.85 -4.05 -5.19
C ASP A 50 10.44 -3.14 -4.10
N GLY A 51 9.61 -2.60 -3.20
CA GLY A 51 10.04 -1.79 -2.07
C GLY A 51 8.95 -0.86 -1.56
N LEU A 52 9.19 -0.22 -0.40
CA LEU A 52 8.30 0.82 0.10
C LEU A 52 8.70 2.17 -0.51
N CYS A 53 8.50 2.39 -1.81
CA CYS A 53 8.86 3.65 -2.49
C CYS A 53 7.66 4.57 -2.70
N ASP A 54 7.95 5.84 -3.00
CA ASP A 54 6.98 6.75 -3.60
C ASP A 54 6.65 6.27 -5.02
N CYS A 55 5.38 6.37 -5.43
CA CYS A 55 4.98 6.04 -6.80
C CYS A 55 5.29 7.17 -7.79
N GLU A 56 5.53 8.39 -7.28
CA GLU A 56 5.90 9.57 -8.08
C GLU A 56 4.91 9.93 -9.20
N ILE A 57 3.61 9.63 -9.01
CA ILE A 57 2.54 9.95 -9.96
C ILE A 57 1.78 11.21 -9.47
N PRO A 58 2.22 12.44 -9.77
CA PRO A 58 1.60 13.66 -9.24
C PRO A 58 0.15 13.86 -9.69
N ASP A 59 -0.22 13.35 -10.87
CA ASP A 59 -1.58 13.42 -11.41
C ASP A 59 -2.54 12.41 -10.76
N CYS A 60 -2.02 11.49 -9.94
CA CYS A 60 -2.88 10.58 -9.20
C CYS A 60 -3.67 11.38 -8.15
N PRO A 61 -5.01 11.30 -8.13
CA PRO A 61 -5.82 12.07 -7.17
C PRO A 61 -5.53 11.68 -5.71
N LEU A 62 -5.00 10.48 -5.50
CA LEU A 62 -4.61 9.96 -4.18
C LEU A 62 -3.14 10.25 -3.83
N TYR A 63 -2.35 10.84 -4.74
CA TYR A 63 -0.91 11.05 -4.54
C TYR A 63 -0.59 11.84 -3.26
N GLN A 64 -1.41 12.84 -2.94
CA GLN A 64 -1.29 13.63 -1.71
C GLN A 64 -1.43 12.79 -0.42
N PHE A 65 -2.07 11.63 -0.50
CA PHE A 65 -2.32 10.70 0.61
C PHE A 65 -1.43 9.45 0.55
N MET A 66 -0.48 9.39 -0.40
CA MET A 66 0.38 8.23 -0.62
C MET A 66 1.21 7.94 0.66
N PRO A 67 1.17 6.69 1.19
CA PRO A 67 1.71 6.35 2.51
C PRO A 67 3.23 6.48 2.70
N TYR A 68 3.97 6.54 1.59
CA TYR A 68 5.43 6.50 1.49
C TYR A 68 5.99 7.63 0.60
N LYS A 69 5.20 8.68 0.37
CA LYS A 69 5.63 9.86 -0.39
C LYS A 69 6.96 10.42 0.15
N GLU A 70 7.96 10.64 -0.70
CA GLU A 70 9.34 10.97 -0.29
C GLU A 70 9.43 12.22 0.60
N SER A 71 8.57 13.21 0.37
CA SER A 71 8.45 14.42 1.22
C SER A 71 8.13 14.16 2.71
N LYS A 72 7.83 12.92 3.11
CA LYS A 72 7.59 12.49 4.50
C LYS A 72 8.79 11.77 5.12
N ARG A 73 9.88 11.55 4.37
CA ARG A 73 11.07 10.80 4.77
C ARG A 73 12.32 11.66 4.79
N GLU A 74 12.36 12.65 5.68
CA GLU A 74 13.66 13.07 6.19
C GLU A 74 14.19 11.92 7.08
N GLY A 75 14.93 10.96 6.49
CA GLY A 75 15.65 9.93 7.26
C GLY A 75 15.64 8.49 6.75
N ALA A 76 15.31 8.19 5.50
CA ALA A 76 15.54 6.85 4.93
C ALA A 76 16.69 6.90 3.92
N GLU A 77 17.85 6.46 4.38
CA GLU A 77 19.13 6.46 3.70
C GLU A 77 19.06 5.79 2.31
N HIS A 78 19.58 6.49 1.30
CA HIS A 78 19.87 5.93 -0.03
C HIS A 78 21.03 4.95 0.12
N HIS A 79 20.83 3.69 -0.24
CA HIS A 79 21.94 2.80 -0.51
C HIS A 79 22.13 2.76 -2.03
N GLU A 80 23.29 3.26 -2.46
CA GLU A 80 23.80 3.29 -3.84
C GLU A 80 23.89 1.89 -4.48
#